data_AF-A0A8W8L8M1-F1
#
_entry.id   AF-A0A8W8L8M1-F1
#
_cell.length_a   1.000
_cell.length_b   1.000
_cell.length_c   1.000
_cell.angle_alpha   90.00
_cell.angle_beta   90.00
_cell.angle_gamma   90.00
#
_symmetry.space_group_name_H-M   'P 1'
#
loop_
_entity.id
_entity.type
_entity.pdbx_description
1 polymer ?
#
loop_
_entity_poly.entity_id
_entity_poly.type
_entity_poly.pdbx_seq_one_letter_code
_entity_poly.pdbx_strand_id
1 'polypeptide(L)'
;VKLYSNRGNYLLIKLLQHRYPCIVDDSTLAVLADWLARLKPQQEDLWQTHEVDEDECLAKIRSYIRSNSDTFPCNIGEGYSEEEKKKMTLYLASRYMVDFDSTHCNPLPASFFKTPWTPDSEDQPKFL
;
A
#
# COMPACT_ATOMS: atom_id res chain seq x y z
N VAL A 1 -22.73 -3.88 -3.77
CA VAL A 1 -22.69 -2.61 -3.01
C VAL A 1 -21.37 -1.95 -3.34
N LYS A 2 -21.35 -0.84 -4.10
CA LYS A 2 -20.11 -0.05 -4.27
C LYS A 2 -19.92 0.70 -2.94
N LEU A 3 -18.84 0.40 -2.23
CA LEU A 3 -18.42 1.15 -1.04
C LEU A 3 -17.92 2.53 -1.50
N TYR A 4 -18.83 3.40 -1.95
CA TYR A 4 -18.51 4.79 -2.18
C TYR A 4 -18.16 5.42 -0.83
N SER A 5 -16.90 5.80 -0.68
CA SER A 5 -16.41 6.74 0.32
C SER A 5 -16.38 6.22 1.77
N ASN A 6 -15.55 5.21 2.02
CA ASN A 6 -14.87 5.15 3.32
C ASN A 6 -13.81 6.29 3.33
N ARG A 7 -13.80 7.14 4.38
CA ARG A 7 -12.84 8.28 4.49
C ARG A 7 -11.39 7.80 4.63
N GLY A 8 -11.17 6.59 5.14
CA GLY A 8 -9.87 5.94 5.21
C GLY A 8 -9.25 5.69 3.84
N ASN A 9 -10.03 5.29 2.83
CA ASN A 9 -9.56 5.07 1.45
C ASN A 9 -9.05 6.38 0.86
N TYR A 10 -9.80 7.48 1.04
CA TYR A 10 -9.36 8.79 0.60
C TYR A 10 -8.08 9.25 1.33
N LEU A 11 -8.03 9.03 2.66
CA LEU A 11 -6.87 9.34 3.46
C LEU A 11 -5.64 8.56 2.99
N LEU A 12 -5.79 7.26 2.72
CA LEU A 12 -4.70 6.42 2.24
C LEU A 12 -4.18 6.90 0.89
N ILE A 13 -5.08 7.17 -0.07
CA ILE A 13 -4.68 7.71 -1.37
C ILE A 13 -3.85 8.97 -1.20
N LYS A 14 -4.32 9.94 -0.40
CA LYS A 14 -3.61 11.20 -0.18
C LYS A 14 -2.29 11.01 0.56
N LEU A 15 -2.25 10.11 1.53
CA LEU A 15 -1.04 9.77 2.26
C LEU A 15 0.03 9.19 1.32
N LEU A 16 -0.35 8.23 0.47
CA LEU A 16 0.59 7.59 -0.46
C LEU A 16 1.03 8.54 -1.57
N GLN A 17 0.13 9.37 -2.12
CA GLN A 17 0.50 10.43 -3.08
C GLN A 17 1.55 11.40 -2.50
N HIS A 18 1.41 11.78 -1.23
CA HIS A 18 2.38 12.67 -0.58
C HIS A 18 3.70 11.96 -0.26
N ARG A 19 3.66 10.71 0.20
CA ARG A 19 4.87 9.96 0.60
C ARG A 19 5.67 9.45 -0.59
N TYR A 20 5.00 9.04 -1.67
CA TYR A 20 5.60 8.36 -2.82
C TYR A 20 5.13 8.96 -4.15
N PRO A 21 5.42 10.25 -4.42
CA PRO A 21 4.89 10.94 -5.59
C PRO A 21 5.32 10.31 -6.93
N CYS A 22 6.44 9.58 -6.97
CA CYS A 22 6.93 8.92 -8.18
C CYS A 22 6.34 7.51 -8.40
N ILE A 23 5.60 6.97 -7.43
CA ILE A 23 4.87 5.68 -7.54
C ILE A 23 3.37 5.92 -7.64
N VAL A 24 2.82 6.75 -6.75
CA VAL A 24 1.39 7.04 -6.68
C VAL A 24 1.10 8.34 -7.41
N ASP A 25 1.03 8.21 -8.73
CA ASP A 25 0.74 9.29 -9.68
C ASP A 25 -0.54 8.98 -10.47
N ASP A 26 -0.86 9.81 -11.46
CA ASP A 26 -2.09 9.67 -12.26
C ASP A 26 -2.20 8.32 -12.97
N SER A 27 -1.08 7.62 -13.23
CA SER A 27 -1.06 6.29 -13.87
C SER A 27 -1.50 5.16 -12.93
N THR A 28 -1.32 5.33 -11.61
CA THR A 28 -1.61 4.29 -10.60
C THR A 28 -2.82 4.61 -9.72
N LEU A 29 -3.34 5.84 -9.78
CA LEU A 29 -4.54 6.21 -9.02
C LEU A 29 -5.75 5.32 -9.31
N ALA A 30 -5.94 4.92 -10.56
CA ALA A 30 -7.05 4.04 -10.94
C ALA A 30 -6.93 2.65 -10.31
N VAL A 31 -5.72 2.06 -10.31
CA VAL A 31 -5.50 0.73 -9.71
C VAL A 31 -5.61 0.78 -8.19
N LEU A 32 -5.12 1.87 -7.55
CA LEU A 32 -5.25 2.06 -6.11
C LEU A 32 -6.70 2.21 -5.69
N ALA A 33 -7.48 3.02 -6.41
CA ALA A 33 -8.89 3.21 -6.12
C ALA A 33 -9.71 1.92 -6.32
N ASP A 34 -9.38 1.12 -7.35
CA ASP A 34 -10.01 -0.18 -7.58
C ASP A 34 -9.67 -1.19 -6.48
N TRP A 35 -8.40 -1.30 -6.08
CA TRP A 35 -7.99 -2.17 -4.96
C TRP A 35 -8.71 -1.82 -3.66
N LEU A 36 -8.84 -0.53 -3.34
CA LEU A 36 -9.52 -0.05 -2.13
C LEU A 36 -11.05 -0.23 -2.15
N ALA A 37 -11.64 -0.44 -3.32
CA ALA A 37 -13.06 -0.70 -3.48
C ALA A 37 -13.43 -2.19 -3.41
N ARG A 38 -12.42 -3.07 -3.43
CA ARG A 38 -12.54 -4.53 -3.48
C ARG A 38 -12.47 -5.16 -2.09
N LEU A 39 -13.08 -6.33 -1.94
CA LEU A 39 -12.94 -7.19 -0.76
C LEU A 39 -11.63 -7.99 -0.84
N LYS A 40 -11.16 -8.55 0.28
CA LYS A 40 -9.90 -9.32 0.36
C LYS A 40 -9.69 -10.35 -0.75
N PRO A 41 -10.65 -11.23 -1.10
CA PRO A 41 -10.43 -12.19 -2.19
C PRO A 41 -10.18 -11.51 -3.54
N GLN A 42 -10.85 -10.38 -3.80
CA GLN A 42 -10.69 -9.61 -5.04
C GLN A 42 -9.40 -8.78 -5.04
N GLN A 43 -8.90 -8.41 -3.86
CA GLN A 43 -7.59 -7.78 -3.68
C GLN A 43 -6.47 -8.79 -3.95
N GLU A 44 -6.60 -10.03 -3.45
CA GLU A 44 -5.70 -11.16 -3.73
C GLU A 44 -5.64 -11.48 -5.23
N ASP A 45 -6.80 -11.55 -5.90
CA ASP A 45 -6.87 -11.74 -7.36
C ASP A 45 -6.11 -10.63 -8.11
N LEU A 46 -6.29 -9.37 -7.69
CA LEU A 46 -5.61 -8.21 -8.29
C LEU A 46 -4.10 -8.27 -8.05
N TRP A 47 -3.69 -8.69 -6.85
CA TRP A 47 -2.29 -8.87 -6.46
C TRP A 47 -1.59 -9.92 -7.32
N GLN A 48 -2.26 -11.06 -7.56
CA GLN A 48 -1.77 -12.11 -8.46
C GLN A 48 -1.76 -11.65 -9.92
N THR A 49 -2.78 -10.93 -10.37
CA THR A 49 -2.88 -10.42 -11.74
C THR A 49 -1.74 -9.47 -12.09
N HIS A 50 -1.33 -8.62 -11.15
CA HIS A 50 -0.18 -7.74 -11.31
C HIS A 50 1.15 -8.40 -10.93
N GLU A 51 1.15 -9.68 -10.54
CA GLU A 51 2.36 -10.41 -10.14
C GLU A 51 3.19 -9.62 -9.11
N VAL A 52 2.51 -9.19 -8.04
CA VAL A 52 3.16 -8.41 -6.98
C VAL A 52 3.96 -9.36 -6.09
N ASP A 53 5.28 -9.21 -6.11
CA ASP A 53 6.20 -9.91 -5.22
C ASP A 53 6.56 -9.00 -4.03
N GLU A 54 6.16 -9.39 -2.82
CA GLU A 54 6.42 -8.61 -1.60
C GLU A 54 7.93 -8.48 -1.31
N ASP A 55 8.70 -9.55 -1.52
CA ASP A 55 10.12 -9.57 -1.20
C ASP A 55 10.90 -8.69 -2.21
N GLU A 56 10.51 -8.71 -3.49
CA GLU A 56 11.05 -7.80 -4.51
C GLU A 56 10.72 -6.33 -4.21
N CYS A 57 9.46 -6.04 -3.86
CA CYS A 57 9.03 -4.67 -3.55
C CYS A 57 9.77 -4.13 -2.32
N LEU A 58 9.88 -4.93 -1.26
CA LEU A 58 10.60 -4.55 -0.06
C LEU A 58 12.10 -4.35 -0.34
N ALA A 59 12.71 -5.23 -1.13
CA ALA A 59 14.11 -5.10 -1.51
C ALA A 59 14.37 -3.81 -2.29
N LYS A 60 13.49 -3.43 -3.23
CA LYS A 60 13.56 -2.17 -3.98
C LYS A 60 13.50 -0.96 -3.04
N ILE A 61 12.57 -0.95 -2.07
CA ILE A 61 12.45 0.14 -1.09
C ILE A 61 13.69 0.23 -0.21
N ARG A 62 14.15 -0.89 0.35
CA ARG A 62 15.35 -0.91 1.21
C ARG A 62 16.60 -0.48 0.45
N SER A 63 16.75 -0.93 -0.81
CA SER A 63 17.86 -0.53 -1.66
C SER A 63 17.84 0.98 -1.91
N TYR A 64 16.66 1.55 -2.19
CA TYR A 64 16.53 2.99 -2.39
C TYR A 64 16.93 3.77 -1.13
N ILE A 65 16.45 3.37 0.04
CA ILE A 65 16.69 4.08 1.30
C ILE A 65 18.13 3.97 1.76
N ARG A 66 18.80 2.84 1.51
CA ARG A 66 20.25 2.73 1.77
C ARG A 66 21.08 3.73 0.97
N SER A 67 20.63 4.08 -0.23
CA SER A 67 21.32 5.02 -1.11
C SER A 67 20.81 6.46 -1.00
N ASN A 68 19.67 6.68 -0.33
CA ASN A 68 18.99 7.97 -0.24
C ASN A 68 18.57 8.22 1.22
N SER A 69 17.61 9.13 1.44
CA SER A 69 17.01 9.35 2.75
C SER A 69 15.70 8.57 2.88
N ASP A 70 15.35 8.21 4.12
CA ASP A 70 14.06 7.65 4.53
C ASP A 70 12.97 8.72 4.75
N THR A 71 13.27 9.99 4.44
CA THR A 71 12.33 11.10 4.60
C THR A 71 11.32 11.18 3.47
N PHE A 72 10.15 11.75 3.79
CA PHE A 72 9.09 12.01 2.81
C PHE A 72 9.11 13.48 2.37
N PRO A 73 8.82 13.78 1.09
CA PRO A 73 8.47 12.85 0.01
C PRO A 73 9.66 12.01 -0.48
N CYS A 74 9.41 10.73 -0.75
CA CYS A 74 10.41 9.77 -1.22
C CYS A 74 10.23 9.57 -2.73
N ASN A 75 11.26 9.89 -3.52
CA ASN A 75 11.21 9.84 -4.99
C ASN A 75 11.50 8.43 -5.56
N ILE A 76 11.40 7.40 -4.73
CA ILE A 76 11.40 6.03 -5.22
C ILE A 76 10.27 5.86 -6.25
N GLY A 77 10.57 5.20 -7.36
CA GLY A 77 9.68 5.12 -8.53
C GLY A 77 10.13 5.97 -9.71
N GLU A 78 11.12 6.84 -9.53
CA GLU A 78 11.74 7.55 -10.65
C GLU A 78 12.37 6.54 -11.63
N GLY A 79 11.95 6.61 -12.90
CA GLY A 79 12.37 5.67 -13.94
C GLY A 79 11.65 4.31 -13.94
N TYR A 80 10.71 4.05 -13.03
CA TYR A 80 9.93 2.81 -13.05
C TYR A 80 8.96 2.81 -14.24
N SER A 81 8.76 1.62 -14.82
CA SER A 81 7.67 1.38 -15.76
C SER A 81 6.30 1.51 -15.08
N GLU A 82 5.25 1.74 -15.86
CA GLU A 82 3.88 1.81 -15.33
C GLU A 82 3.50 0.54 -14.56
N GLU A 83 3.89 -0.63 -15.05
CA GLU A 83 3.62 -1.91 -14.38
C GLU A 83 4.34 -2.01 -13.03
N GLU A 84 5.61 -1.59 -12.95
CA GLU A 84 6.33 -1.55 -11.67
C GLU A 84 5.69 -0.57 -10.67
N LYS A 85 5.23 0.59 -11.14
CA LYS A 85 4.51 1.53 -10.30
C LYS A 85 3.19 0.95 -9.79
N LYS A 86 2.43 0.23 -10.62
CA LYS A 86 1.20 -0.47 -10.21
C LYS A 86 1.51 -1.51 -9.13
N LYS A 87 2.52 -2.37 -9.35
CA LYS A 87 2.96 -3.37 -8.37
C LYS A 87 3.31 -2.74 -7.02
N MET A 88 4.15 -1.70 -7.06
CA MET A 88 4.57 -0.99 -5.86
C MET A 88 3.42 -0.26 -5.17
N THR A 89 2.46 0.29 -5.93
CA THR A 89 1.26 0.93 -5.39
C THR A 89 0.40 -0.06 -4.62
N LEU A 90 0.16 -1.25 -5.17
CA LEU A 90 -0.60 -2.31 -4.50
C LEU A 90 0.11 -2.79 -3.24
N TYR A 91 1.43 -3.00 -3.33
CA TYR A 91 2.25 -3.34 -2.19
C TYR A 91 2.14 -2.30 -1.07
N LEU A 92 2.35 -1.02 -1.38
CA LEU A 92 2.25 0.05 -0.37
C LEU A 92 0.84 0.14 0.23
N ALA A 93 -0.21 -0.03 -0.57
CA ALA A 93 -1.59 -0.01 -0.09
C ALA A 93 -1.84 -1.11 0.98
N SER A 94 -1.40 -2.35 0.72
CA SER A 94 -1.57 -3.47 1.66
C SER A 94 -0.71 -3.31 2.93
N ARG A 95 0.43 -2.62 2.84
CA ARG A 95 1.27 -2.31 4.01
C ARG A 95 0.67 -1.24 4.91
N TYR A 96 0.05 -0.22 4.34
CA TYR A 96 -0.44 0.94 5.08
C TYR A 96 -1.87 0.78 5.60
N MET A 97 -2.67 -0.11 5.02
CA MET A 97 -4.07 -0.31 5.40
C MET A 97 -4.38 -1.80 5.53
N VAL A 98 -5.04 -2.16 6.63
CA VAL A 98 -5.53 -3.52 6.88
C VAL A 98 -7.01 -3.47 7.15
N ASP A 99 -7.77 -4.25 6.39
CA ASP A 99 -9.21 -4.40 6.59
C ASP A 99 -9.51 -5.25 7.83
N PHE A 100 -10.42 -4.72 8.66
CA PHE A 100 -10.95 -5.40 9.84
C PHE A 100 -12.46 -5.60 9.67
N ASP A 101 -12.85 -6.85 9.44
CA ASP A 101 -14.26 -7.22 9.35
C ASP A 101 -14.89 -7.16 10.74
N SER A 102 -15.84 -6.25 10.92
CA SER A 102 -16.53 -6.07 12.17
C SER A 102 -17.96 -5.56 12.01
N THR A 103 -18.77 -5.78 13.03
CA THR A 103 -20.10 -5.17 13.18
C THR A 103 -20.03 -3.90 14.03
N HIS A 104 -21.10 -3.11 14.02
CA HIS A 104 -21.19 -1.83 14.71
C HIS A 104 -20.90 -1.98 16.22
N CYS A 105 -20.12 -1.04 16.78
CA CYS A 105 -19.74 -1.01 18.20
C CYS A 105 -18.81 -2.12 18.73
N ASN A 106 -18.11 -2.87 17.87
CA ASN A 106 -16.99 -3.68 18.36
C ASN A 106 -15.70 -2.84 18.45
N PRO A 107 -15.03 -2.78 19.60
CA PRO A 107 -13.74 -2.11 19.69
C PRO A 107 -12.71 -2.84 18.81
N LEU A 108 -11.80 -2.06 18.20
CA LEU A 108 -10.67 -2.62 17.45
C LEU A 108 -9.78 -3.44 18.42
N PRO A 109 -9.49 -4.72 18.14
CA PRO A 109 -8.65 -5.53 19.01
C PRO A 109 -7.23 -4.94 19.13
N ALA A 110 -6.62 -5.09 20.32
CA ALA A 110 -5.27 -4.59 20.59
C ALA A 110 -4.22 -5.11 19.57
N SER A 111 -4.43 -6.31 19.02
CA SER A 111 -3.57 -6.94 18.00
C SER A 111 -3.53 -6.20 16.66
N PHE A 112 -4.48 -5.30 16.38
CA PHE A 112 -4.48 -4.49 15.17
C PHE A 112 -3.72 -3.17 15.31
N PHE A 113 -3.35 -2.77 16.53
CA PHE A 113 -2.51 -1.60 16.74
C PHE A 113 -1.06 -1.97 16.42
N LYS A 114 -0.52 -1.34 15.37
CA LYS A 114 0.84 -1.56 14.91
C LYS A 114 1.65 -0.29 15.04
N THR A 115 2.95 -0.45 15.26
CA THR A 115 3.88 0.67 15.12
C THR A 115 3.85 1.20 13.69
N PRO A 116 4.10 2.51 13.48
CA PRO A 116 4.20 3.06 12.14
C PRO A 116 5.18 2.25 11.29
N TRP A 117 4.76 1.89 10.08
CA TRP A 117 5.63 1.16 9.18
C TRP A 117 6.87 1.99 8.83
N THR A 118 8.04 1.37 8.98
CA THR A 118 9.30 1.86 8.42
C THR A 118 9.90 0.78 7.53
N PRO A 119 10.51 1.16 6.40
CA PRO A 119 11.19 0.23 5.49
C PRO A 119 12.29 -0.63 6.15
N ASP A 120 12.90 -0.11 7.21
CA ASP A 120 13.93 -0.77 8.00
C ASP A 120 13.37 -1.66 9.12
N SER A 121 12.04 -1.69 9.33
CA SER A 121 11.46 -2.59 10.33
C SER A 121 11.64 -4.06 9.90
N GLU A 122 12.31 -4.85 10.75
CA GLU A 122 12.71 -6.24 10.46
C GLU A 122 11.56 -7.24 10.55
N ASP A 123 10.52 -6.96 11.35
CA ASP A 123 9.42 -7.90 11.62
C ASP A 123 8.06 -7.23 11.42
N GLN A 124 7.37 -7.58 10.34
CA GLN A 124 5.93 -7.38 10.22
C GLN A 124 5.28 -8.58 9.53
N PRO A 125 4.06 -8.96 9.95
CA PRO A 125 3.33 -10.06 9.34
C PRO A 125 3.08 -9.78 7.86
N LYS A 126 3.31 -10.79 7.02
CA LYS A 126 2.89 -10.78 5.61
C LYS A 126 1.37 -10.62 5.57
N PHE A 127 0.90 -9.67 4.76
CA PHE A 127 -0.52 -9.26 4.77
C PHE A 127 -1.39 -10.06 3.79
N LEU A 128 -0.78 -11.03 3.09
CA LEU A 128 -1.38 -12.00 2.20
C LEU A 128 -0.73 -13.36 2.42
#